data_AF-A0A7X9QE59-F1
#
_entry.id   AF-A0A7X9QE59-F1
#
_cell.length_a   1.000
_cell.length_b   1.000
_cell.length_c   1.000
_cell.angle_alpha   90.00
_cell.angle_beta   90.00
_cell.angle_gamma   90.00
#
_symmetry.space_group_name_H-M   'P 1'
#
loop_
_entity.id
_entity.type
_entity.pdbx_description
1 polymer ?
#
loop_
_entity_poly.entity_id
_entity_poly.type
_entity_poly.pdbx_seq_one_letter_code
_entity_poly.pdbx_strand_id
1 'polypeptide(L)' 'TSNFLLWQSAYAEMVFLDRLWPDFDRRDLWRAVELYASRDRRYGGAMPNVVE' A
#
# COMPACT_ATOMS: atom_id res chain seq x y z
N THR A 1 8.92 9.94 -2.77
CA THR A 1 8.92 10.03 -1.30
C THR A 1 9.89 11.13 -0.87
N SER A 2 9.63 11.82 0.23
CA SER A 2 10.50 12.91 0.73
C SER A 2 11.73 12.35 1.45
N ASN A 3 12.62 11.69 0.69
CA ASN A 3 13.81 10.99 1.19
C ASN A 3 13.52 9.93 2.28
N PHE A 4 12.37 9.25 2.16
CA PHE A 4 11.99 8.17 3.07
C PHE A 4 12.04 6.83 2.35
N LEU A 5 12.84 5.91 2.89
CA LEU A 5 12.95 4.50 2.47
C LEU A 5 13.20 4.30 0.97
N LEU A 6 14.09 5.08 0.34
CA LEU A 6 14.32 5.05 -1.11
C LEU A 6 14.65 3.64 -1.63
N TRP A 7 15.55 2.93 -0.96
CA TRP A 7 15.95 1.59 -1.38
C TRP A 7 14.86 0.55 -1.08
N GLN A 8 14.31 0.58 0.14
CA GLN A 8 13.33 -0.39 0.59
C GLN A 8 12.00 -0.27 -0.17
N SER A 9 11.66 0.94 -0.63
CA SER A 9 10.42 1.22 -1.36
C SER A 9 10.55 1.13 -2.88
N ALA A 10 11.69 0.67 -3.42
CA ALA A 10 11.95 0.62 -4.86
C ALA A 10 10.85 -0.10 -5.67
N TYR A 11 10.24 -1.12 -5.08
CA TYR A 11 9.09 -1.84 -5.65
C TYR A 11 7.86 -1.77 -4.75
N ALA A 12 7.78 -0.86 -3.78
CA ALA A 12 6.57 -0.72 -2.96
C ALA A 12 5.48 0.00 -3.75
N GLU A 13 4.21 -0.29 -3.44
CA GLU A 13 3.14 0.53 -3.98
C GLU A 13 3.02 1.81 -3.18
N MET A 14 2.74 2.90 -3.89
CA MET A 14 2.50 4.18 -3.26
C MET A 14 0.99 4.46 -3.30
N VAL A 15 0.44 4.79 -2.13
CA VAL A 15 -0.92 5.29 -1.95
C VAL A 15 -0.77 6.69 -1.37
N PHE A 16 -1.29 7.68 -2.09
CA PHE A 16 -1.31 9.08 -1.65
C PHE A 16 -2.75 9.45 -1.34
N LEU A 17 -2.96 10.11 -0.20
CA LEU A 17 -4.27 10.52 0.30
C LEU A 17 -4.25 12.02 0.54
N ASP A 18 -5.32 12.71 0.16
CA ASP A 18 -5.50 14.15 0.44
C ASP A 18 -5.94 14.42 1.89
N ARG A 19 -6.06 13.37 2.71
CA ARG A 19 -6.37 13.43 4.14
C ARG A 19 -5.14 13.89 4.93
N LEU A 20 -5.32 14.91 5.77
CA LEU A 20 -4.27 15.37 6.69
C LEU A 20 -4.02 14.32 7.78
N TRP A 21 -2.77 14.21 8.22
CA TRP A 21 -2.37 13.22 9.23
C TRP A 21 -3.20 13.24 10.54
N PRO A 22 -3.55 14.41 11.11
CA PRO A 22 -4.37 14.44 12.33
C PRO A 22 -5.80 13.89 12.14
N ASP A 23 -6.31 13.91 10.91
CA ASP A 23 -7.65 13.42 10.57
C ASP A 23 -7.65 11.94 10.13
N PHE A 24 -6.47 11.31 10.05
CA PHE A 24 -6.32 9.94 9.55
C PHE A 24 -6.85 8.93 10.57
N ASP A 25 -7.78 8.07 10.14
CA ASP A 25 -8.38 7.03 10.98
C ASP A 25 -8.15 5.60 10.45
N ARG A 26 -8.67 4.60 11.18
CA ARG A 26 -8.51 3.18 10.82
C ARG A 26 -9.12 2.81 9.48
N ARG A 27 -10.16 3.53 9.02
CA ARG A 27 -10.86 3.29 7.76
C ARG A 27 -10.02 3.77 6.59
N ASP A 28 -9.29 4.87 6.77
CA ASP A 28 -8.33 5.34 5.78
C ASP A 28 -7.23 4.29 5.55
N LEU A 29 -6.71 3.70 6.63
CA LEU A 29 -5.76 2.58 6.54
C LEU A 29 -6.38 1.37 5.83
N TRP A 30 -7.58 0.96 6.24
CA TRP A 30 -8.28 -0.17 5.61
C TRP A 30 -8.45 0.06 4.09
N ARG A 31 -8.85 1.27 3.71
CA ARG A 31 -9.00 1.66 2.31
C ARG A 31 -7.69 1.61 1.54
N ALA A 32 -6.59 2.06 2.13
CA ALA A 32 -5.27 1.97 1.51
C ALA A 32 -4.84 0.51 1.27
N VAL A 33 -5.16 -0.40 2.19
CA VAL A 33 -4.91 -1.84 2.04
C VAL A 33 -5.79 -2.46 0.94
N GLU A 34 -7.06 -2.09 0.84
CA GLU A 34 -7.92 -2.52 -0.27
C GLU A 34 -7.38 -2.08 -1.63
N LEU A 35 -6.90 -0.84 -1.73
CA LEU A 35 -6.27 -0.33 -2.95
C LEU A 35 -5.04 -1.14 -3.32
N TYR A 36 -4.18 -1.45 -2.34
CA TYR A 36 -3.02 -2.33 -2.54
C TYR A 36 -3.45 -3.72 -3.04
N ALA A 37 -4.44 -4.34 -2.39
CA ALA A 37 -4.91 -5.68 -2.76
C ALA A 37 -5.55 -5.74 -4.16
N SER A 38 -6.15 -4.64 -4.62
CA SER A 38 -6.79 -4.56 -5.94
C SER A 38 -5.82 -4.40 -7.11
N ARG A 39 -4.56 -4.01 -6.84
CA ARG A 39 -3.60 -3.68 -7.89
C ARG A 39 -2.81 -4.92 -8.31
N ASP A 40 -2.74 -5.12 -9.61
CA ASP A 40 -1.96 -6.21 -10.19
C ASP A 40 -0.50 -5.81 -10.36
N ARG A 41 0.38 -6.55 -9.69
CA ARG A 41 1.82 -6.27 -9.65
C ARG A 41 2.51 -7.04 -10.75
N ARG A 42 2.94 -6.31 -11.79
CA ARG A 42 3.65 -6.85 -12.96
C ARG A 42 4.93 -7.62 -12.61
N TYR A 43 5.57 -7.28 -11.48
CA TYR A 43 6.70 -8.01 -10.91
C TYR A 43 6.37 -8.34 -9.45
N GLY A 44 6.25 -9.63 -9.13
CA GLY A 44 5.99 -10.10 -7.76
C GLY A 44 4.55 -10.52 -7.44
N GLY A 45 3.78 -11.00 -8.42
CA GLY A 45 2.54 -11.74 -8.16
C GLY A 45 2.81 -12.99 -7.33
N ALA A 46 2.81 -12.85 -6.00
CA ALA A 46 2.82 -13.98 -5.10
C ALA A 46 1.44 -14.65 -5.17
N MET A 47 1.41 -15.97 -5.33
CA MET A 47 0.15 -16.71 -5.23
C MET A 47 -0.48 -16.42 -3.86
N PRO A 48 -1.81 -16.21 -3.78
CA PRO A 48 -2.47 -16.02 -2.50
C PRO A 48 -2.17 -17.24 -1.61
N ASN A 49 -1.82 -16.99 -0.35
CA ASN A 49 -1.66 -18.07 0.62
C ASN A 49 -2.99 -18.83 0.71
N VAL A 50 -2.96 -20.13 0.46
CA VAL A 50 -4.14 -20.99 0.57
C VAL A 50 -4.54 -21.00 2.04
N VAL A 51 -5.73 -20.48 2.34
CA VAL A 51 -6.32 -20.57 3.68
C VAL A 51 -7.10 -21.88 3.68
N GLU A 52 -6.61 -22.88 4.42
CA GLU A 52 -7.38 -24.09 4.76
C GLU A 52 -8.52 -23.77 5.73
#